data_AF-A0A4R3EYU2-F1
#
_entry.id   AF-A0A4R3EYU2-F1
#
_cell.length_a   1.000
_cell.length_b   1.000
_cell.length_c   1.000
_cell.angle_alpha   90.00
_cell.angle_beta   90.00
_cell.angle_gamma   90.00
#
_symmetry.space_group_name_H-M   'P 1'
#
loop_
_entity.id
_entity.type
_entity.pdbx_description
1 polymer ?
#
loop_
_entity_poly.entity_id
_entity_poly.type
_entity_poly.pdbx_seq_one_letter_code
_entity_poly.pdbx_strand_id
1 'polypeptide(L)'
;MGKVSRISCALAAFFLVASGAMAQNFPGPPGLIALPGKCSKLVVGKLDASKGCKGELATVTGPDGTVTFIFTSEGKMLGFGGDGRTVRPTTPGNARLTLNMVSTGVGTKMTGQVEASGFCTFGNPYSGKPTTIECTAKSKDSAFTGSFKTNGKAPPANTKAPSKK
;
A
#
# COMPACT_ATOMS: atom_id res chain seq x y z
N MET A 1 -58.90 5.21 -45.11
CA MET A 1 -58.23 3.88 -45.09
C MET A 1 -56.72 4.10 -44.98
N GLY A 2 -56.05 3.39 -44.05
CA GLY A 2 -54.58 3.32 -43.87
C GLY A 2 -53.96 4.43 -42.99
N LYS A 3 -53.68 4.23 -41.68
CA LYS A 3 -52.46 3.66 -41.05
C LYS A 3 -51.16 4.35 -41.54
N VAL A 4 -50.18 4.79 -40.75
CA VAL A 4 -49.49 4.14 -39.62
C VAL A 4 -48.72 5.20 -38.81
N SER A 5 -48.75 5.04 -37.49
CA SER A 5 -47.92 5.68 -36.46
C SER A 5 -46.42 5.62 -36.77
N ARG A 6 -45.69 6.73 -36.59
CA ARG A 6 -44.22 6.70 -36.49
C ARG A 6 -43.81 7.27 -35.14
N ILE A 7 -43.60 6.32 -34.22
CA ILE A 7 -42.95 6.49 -32.93
C ILE A 7 -41.52 6.98 -33.23
N SER A 8 -41.24 8.25 -32.94
CA SER A 8 -39.88 8.79 -32.97
C SER A 8 -39.08 8.15 -31.84
N CYS A 9 -38.25 7.19 -32.23
CA CYS A 9 -37.34 6.47 -31.35
C CYS A 9 -36.27 7.44 -30.82
N ALA A 10 -36.41 7.87 -29.57
CA ALA A 10 -35.39 8.62 -28.87
C ALA A 10 -34.22 7.68 -28.50
N LEU A 11 -33.16 7.65 -29.31
CA LEU A 11 -31.89 7.05 -28.90
C LEU A 11 -31.12 8.05 -28.01
N ALA A 12 -31.40 8.02 -26.71
CA ALA A 12 -30.51 8.60 -25.72
C ALA A 12 -29.32 7.64 -25.54
N ALA A 13 -28.19 7.97 -26.17
CA ALA A 13 -26.92 7.28 -25.95
C ALA A 13 -26.39 7.59 -24.54
N PHE A 14 -26.74 6.76 -23.57
CA PHE A 14 -26.08 6.75 -22.27
C PHE A 14 -24.67 6.17 -22.43
N PHE A 15 -23.68 7.04 -22.63
CA PHE A 15 -22.28 6.70 -22.42
C PHE A 15 -22.07 6.45 -20.92
N LEU A 16 -22.13 5.18 -20.50
CA LEU A 16 -21.62 4.76 -19.19
C LEU A 16 -20.09 4.83 -19.23
N VAL A 17 -19.55 5.98 -18.86
CA VAL A 17 -18.12 6.12 -18.54
C VAL A 17 -17.90 5.36 -17.23
N ALA A 18 -17.52 4.08 -17.33
CA ALA A 18 -17.09 3.29 -16.19
C ALA A 18 -15.78 3.90 -15.63
N SER A 19 -15.94 4.90 -14.76
CA SER A 19 -14.85 5.51 -14.02
C SER A 19 -14.26 4.43 -13.12
N GLY A 20 -13.00 4.06 -13.34
CA GLY A 20 -12.29 3.05 -12.55
C GLY A 20 -12.23 3.43 -11.07
N ALA A 21 -13.21 3.00 -10.29
CA ALA A 21 -13.21 3.06 -8.83
C ALA A 21 -12.41 1.91 -8.18
N MET A 22 -11.66 1.14 -8.97
CA MET A 22 -10.81 0.04 -8.51
C MET A 22 -9.49 0.59 -7.96
N ALA A 23 -9.49 1.24 -6.80
CA ALA A 23 -8.27 1.90 -6.31
C ALA A 23 -8.27 2.40 -4.86
N GLN A 24 -9.43 2.50 -4.19
CA GLN A 24 -9.55 3.68 -3.32
C GLN A 24 -8.77 3.65 -1.99
N ASN A 25 -8.30 2.52 -1.43
CA ASN A 25 -7.61 2.50 -0.13
C ASN A 25 -6.59 1.34 0.04
N PHE A 26 -5.50 1.35 -0.71
CA PHE A 26 -4.51 0.28 -0.91
C PHE A 26 -4.04 -0.56 0.32
N PRO A 27 -4.55 -1.79 0.50
CA PRO A 27 -3.76 -3.02 0.29
C PRO A 27 -4.45 -4.01 -0.67
N GLY A 28 -3.65 -4.83 -1.37
CA GLY A 28 -4.09 -5.67 -2.49
C GLY A 28 -4.38 -7.14 -2.15
N PRO A 29 -4.51 -8.04 -3.16
CA PRO A 29 -4.62 -9.48 -2.89
C PRO A 29 -3.35 -10.02 -2.19
N PRO A 30 -3.42 -11.19 -1.54
CA PRO A 30 -2.26 -11.80 -0.89
C PRO A 30 -1.07 -11.91 -1.85
N GLY A 31 0.12 -11.53 -1.35
CA GLY A 31 1.33 -11.50 -2.14
C GLY A 31 2.33 -10.43 -1.70
N LEU A 32 3.43 -10.33 -2.46
CA LEU A 32 4.48 -9.35 -2.29
C LEU A 32 4.57 -8.47 -3.52
N ILE A 33 4.68 -7.17 -3.30
CA ILE A 33 4.91 -6.18 -4.35
C ILE A 33 6.01 -5.21 -3.91
N ALA A 34 6.79 -4.77 -4.89
CA ALA A 34 7.84 -3.77 -4.71
C ALA A 34 7.38 -2.43 -5.31
N LEU A 35 7.41 -1.37 -4.51
CA LEU A 35 7.09 -0.02 -4.93
C LEU A 35 8.39 0.78 -5.14
N PRO A 36 8.74 1.16 -6.37
CA PRO A 36 9.93 1.96 -6.61
C PRO A 36 9.72 3.42 -6.19
N GLY A 37 10.76 4.06 -5.69
CA GLY A 37 10.66 5.43 -5.17
C GLY A 37 11.88 5.89 -4.38
N LYS A 38 11.64 6.77 -3.42
CA LYS A 38 12.66 7.34 -2.55
C LYS A 38 12.26 7.19 -1.09
N CYS A 39 13.11 6.54 -0.31
CA CYS A 39 13.02 6.57 1.14
C CYS A 39 13.57 7.89 1.65
N SER A 40 12.75 8.67 2.35
CA SER A 40 13.11 9.98 2.90
C SER A 40 13.43 9.91 4.40
N LYS A 41 12.89 8.91 5.11
CA LYS A 41 13.12 8.72 6.54
C LYS A 41 13.04 7.25 6.93
N LEU A 42 13.99 6.79 7.72
CA LEU A 42 13.94 5.50 8.40
C LEU A 42 14.65 5.61 9.76
N VAL A 43 13.88 5.61 10.84
CA VAL A 43 14.39 5.76 12.21
C VAL A 43 13.92 4.60 13.08
N VAL A 44 14.87 4.02 13.82
CA VAL A 44 14.65 2.91 14.77
C VAL A 44 15.22 3.32 16.12
N GLY A 45 14.35 3.68 17.07
CA GLY A 45 14.76 4.25 18.35
C GLY A 45 15.57 5.54 18.13
N LYS A 46 16.85 5.50 18.49
CA LYS A 46 17.80 6.61 18.31
C LYS A 46 18.64 6.51 17.03
N LEU A 47 18.52 5.41 16.28
CA LEU A 47 19.28 5.18 15.06
C LEU A 47 18.54 5.76 13.86
N ASP A 48 19.18 6.69 13.14
CA ASP A 48 18.74 7.15 11.83
C ASP A 48 19.42 6.31 10.72
N ALA A 49 18.63 5.45 10.08
CA ALA A 49 19.05 4.58 8.98
C ALA A 49 18.67 5.16 7.61
N SER A 50 18.28 6.43 7.51
CA SER A 50 17.78 7.02 6.27
C SER A 50 18.81 7.05 5.15
N LYS A 51 20.10 7.23 5.49
CA LYS A 51 21.21 7.32 4.50
C LYS A 51 21.37 6.05 3.66
N GLY A 52 21.19 4.88 4.26
CA GLY A 52 21.32 3.58 3.61
C GLY A 52 20.01 3.00 3.09
N CYS A 53 18.91 3.75 3.24
CA CYS A 53 17.57 3.27 2.93
C CYS A 53 17.36 3.13 1.41
N LYS A 54 16.88 1.96 0.99
CA LYS A 54 16.72 1.62 -0.43
C LYS A 54 15.62 2.46 -1.10
N GLY A 55 15.78 2.66 -2.40
CA GLY A 55 14.78 3.29 -3.29
C GLY A 55 13.60 2.38 -3.66
N GLU A 56 13.27 1.43 -2.79
CA GLU A 56 12.18 0.47 -2.97
C GLU A 56 11.53 0.18 -1.62
N LEU A 57 10.20 0.19 -1.59
CA LEU A 57 9.40 -0.22 -0.45
C LEU A 57 8.67 -1.52 -0.81
N ALA A 58 8.92 -2.59 -0.06
CA ALA A 58 8.15 -3.81 -0.21
C ALA A 58 6.83 -3.70 0.57
N THR A 59 5.75 -4.20 -0.02
CA THR A 59 4.47 -4.38 0.67
C THR A 59 4.10 -5.85 0.59
N VAL A 60 3.76 -6.45 1.73
CA VAL A 60 3.30 -7.82 1.83
C VAL A 60 1.88 -7.83 2.35
N THR A 61 0.98 -8.51 1.65
CA THR A 61 -0.36 -8.85 2.17
C THR A 61 -0.40 -10.35 2.41
N GLY A 62 -0.60 -10.74 3.67
CA GLY A 62 -0.72 -12.13 4.08
C GLY A 62 -2.08 -12.72 3.67
N PRO A 63 -2.20 -14.06 3.58
CA PRO A 63 -3.48 -14.73 3.35
C PRO A 63 -4.54 -14.45 4.43
N ASP A 64 -4.08 -14.11 5.63
CA ASP A 64 -4.87 -13.70 6.80
C ASP A 64 -5.34 -12.23 6.74
N GLY A 65 -4.90 -11.48 5.72
CA GLY A 65 -5.20 -10.05 5.58
C GLY A 65 -4.26 -9.13 6.32
N THR A 66 -3.18 -9.65 6.93
CA THR A 66 -2.14 -8.82 7.54
C THR A 66 -1.38 -8.06 6.45
N VAL A 67 -1.17 -6.76 6.64
CA VAL A 67 -0.47 -5.87 5.71
C VAL A 67 0.82 -5.40 6.36
N THR A 68 1.94 -5.56 5.67
CA THR A 68 3.25 -5.08 6.15
C THR A 68 3.93 -4.21 5.11
N PHE A 69 4.31 -2.99 5.51
CA PHE A 69 5.21 -2.12 4.74
C PHE A 69 6.64 -2.31 5.23
N ILE A 70 7.55 -2.71 4.34
CA ILE A 70 8.92 -3.11 4.68
C ILE A 70 9.92 -2.16 4.05
N PHE A 71 10.60 -1.42 4.91
CA PHE A 71 11.72 -0.56 4.58
C PHE A 71 13.02 -1.36 4.71
N THR A 72 13.97 -1.14 3.80
CA THR A 72 15.27 -1.81 3.85
C THR A 72 16.40 -0.79 3.86
N SER A 73 17.36 -0.95 4.75
CA SER A 73 18.60 -0.16 4.77
C SER A 73 19.80 -1.07 5.04
N GLU A 74 20.81 -1.03 4.17
CA GLU A 74 22.07 -1.80 4.33
C GLU A 74 21.85 -3.29 4.67
N GLY A 75 20.87 -3.91 4.00
CA GLY A 75 20.54 -5.33 4.21
C GLY A 75 19.75 -5.63 5.50
N LYS A 76 19.39 -4.61 6.29
CA LYS A 76 18.47 -4.71 7.43
C LYS A 76 17.07 -4.28 7.01
N MET A 77 16.05 -4.91 7.57
CA MET A 77 14.65 -4.66 7.25
C MET A 77 13.88 -4.18 8.48
N LEU A 78 12.95 -3.25 8.26
CA LEU A 78 11.98 -2.77 9.24
C LEU A 78 10.58 -2.85 8.62
N GLY A 79 9.74 -3.71 9.17
CA GLY A 79 8.36 -3.91 8.78
C GLY A 79 7.40 -3.21 9.74
N PHE A 80 6.41 -2.51 9.18
CA PHE A 80 5.27 -1.96 9.92
C PHE A 80 4.03 -2.78 9.58
N GLY A 81 3.54 -3.56 10.54
CA GLY A 81 2.48 -4.54 10.37
C GLY A 81 1.16 -4.13 11.03
N GLY A 82 0.05 -4.40 10.34
CA GLY A 82 -1.30 -4.18 10.84
C GLY A 82 -2.34 -5.04 10.11
N ASP A 83 -3.54 -5.09 10.67
CA ASP A 83 -4.67 -5.78 10.03
C ASP A 83 -5.27 -4.90 8.92
N GLY A 84 -5.26 -5.40 7.68
CA GLY A 84 -5.80 -4.69 6.51
C GLY A 84 -7.28 -4.32 6.64
N ARG A 85 -8.05 -5.01 7.48
CA ARG A 85 -9.44 -4.67 7.80
C ARG A 85 -9.59 -3.37 8.59
N THR A 86 -8.50 -2.85 9.15
CA THR A 86 -8.46 -1.56 9.86
C THR A 86 -8.20 -0.37 8.92
N VAL A 87 -8.01 -0.61 7.61
CA VAL A 87 -7.78 0.47 6.66
C VAL A 87 -9.01 1.35 6.53
N ARG A 88 -8.84 2.66 6.74
CA ARG A 88 -9.91 3.67 6.62
C ARG A 88 -9.44 4.84 5.75
N PRO A 89 -10.31 5.45 4.92
CA PRO A 89 -9.98 6.70 4.25
C PRO A 89 -9.71 7.79 5.28
N THR A 90 -8.81 8.73 4.99
CA THR A 90 -8.53 9.89 5.86
C THR A 90 -8.80 11.22 5.19
N THR A 91 -8.24 11.42 4.00
CA THR A 91 -8.40 12.60 3.15
C THR A 91 -8.56 12.12 1.72
N PRO A 92 -9.06 12.96 0.78
CA PRO A 92 -9.21 12.54 -0.61
C PRO A 92 -7.91 11.95 -1.18
N GLY A 93 -7.94 10.67 -1.54
CA GLY A 93 -6.81 9.94 -2.12
C GLY A 93 -5.84 9.30 -1.12
N ASN A 94 -6.06 9.46 0.20
CA ASN A 94 -5.26 8.81 1.25
C ASN A 94 -6.10 7.92 2.17
N ALA A 95 -5.44 6.88 2.68
CA ALA A 95 -5.96 5.96 3.67
C ALA A 95 -5.00 5.85 4.85
N ARG A 96 -5.48 5.21 5.92
CA ARG A 96 -4.71 4.89 7.11
C ARG A 96 -4.91 3.46 7.51
N LEU A 97 -3.82 2.77 7.84
CA LEU A 97 -3.77 1.44 8.45
C LEU A 97 -3.37 1.60 9.92
N THR A 98 -4.09 0.96 10.84
CA THR A 98 -3.66 0.87 12.24
C THR A 98 -2.62 -0.23 12.38
N LEU A 99 -1.54 0.06 13.10
CA LEU A 99 -0.46 -0.89 13.35
C LEU A 99 -0.61 -1.54 14.71
N ASN A 100 -0.34 -2.84 14.75
CA ASN A 100 -0.23 -3.64 15.97
C ASN A 100 1.15 -4.31 16.11
N MET A 101 2.04 -4.13 15.13
CA MET A 101 3.31 -4.83 15.08
C MET A 101 4.41 -4.02 14.38
N VAL A 102 5.62 -4.12 14.89
CA VAL A 102 6.85 -3.82 14.14
C VAL A 102 7.68 -5.09 14.05
N SER A 103 8.21 -5.38 12.87
CA SER A 103 9.10 -6.51 12.62
C SER A 103 10.47 -6.05 12.13
N THR A 104 11.50 -6.81 12.44
CA THR A 104 12.89 -6.54 12.02
C THR A 104 13.49 -7.76 11.35
N GLY A 105 14.40 -7.55 10.42
CA GLY A 105 15.04 -8.64 9.70
C GLY A 105 16.41 -8.30 9.13
N VAL A 106 17.09 -9.31 8.63
CA VAL A 106 18.37 -9.19 7.92
C VAL A 106 18.32 -10.05 6.66
N GLY A 107 18.87 -9.54 5.56
CA GLY A 107 18.83 -10.19 4.26
C GLY A 107 17.39 -10.29 3.76
N THR A 108 16.87 -11.50 3.63
CA THR A 108 15.53 -11.81 3.12
C THR A 108 14.58 -12.37 4.18
N LYS A 109 15.01 -12.42 5.45
CA LYS A 109 14.22 -13.00 6.54
C LYS A 109 13.88 -11.96 7.60
N MET A 110 12.60 -11.84 7.93
CA MET A 110 12.13 -11.16 9.14
C MET A 110 12.20 -12.15 10.30
N THR A 111 12.86 -11.77 11.39
CA THR A 111 13.15 -12.66 12.52
C THR A 111 12.76 -12.06 13.86
N GLY A 112 12.71 -10.73 13.97
CA GLY A 112 12.25 -10.03 15.15
C GLY A 112 10.82 -9.53 14.95
N GLN A 113 10.02 -9.61 15.99
CA GLN A 113 8.67 -9.07 16.05
C GLN A 113 8.43 -8.51 17.44
N VAL A 114 7.91 -7.28 17.50
CA VAL A 114 7.50 -6.64 18.75
C VAL A 114 6.10 -6.08 18.57
N GLU A 115 5.32 -6.16 19.64
CA GLU A 115 4.06 -5.43 19.72
C GLU A 115 4.35 -3.93 19.69
N ALA A 116 3.64 -3.22 18.82
CA ALA A 116 3.78 -1.79 18.68
C ALA A 116 2.46 -1.18 18.24
N SER A 117 2.12 -0.03 18.80
CA SER A 117 0.93 0.71 18.42
C SER A 117 1.30 1.91 17.55
N GLY A 118 0.49 2.16 16.53
CA GLY A 118 0.76 3.25 15.61
C GLY A 118 -0.15 3.21 14.40
N PHE A 119 0.29 3.85 13.32
CA PHE A 119 -0.43 3.84 12.06
C PHE A 119 0.51 4.09 10.88
N CYS A 120 0.10 3.63 9.71
CA CYS A 120 0.62 4.13 8.44
C CYS A 120 -0.45 4.97 7.75
N THR A 121 -0.08 6.09 7.17
CA THR A 121 -0.87 6.85 6.19
C THR A 121 -0.26 6.68 4.80
N PHE A 122 -1.10 6.45 3.80
CA PHE A 122 -0.64 6.20 2.45
C PHE A 122 -1.70 6.62 1.43
N GLY A 123 -1.24 7.15 0.30
CA GLY A 123 -2.10 7.26 -0.89
C GLY A 123 -1.99 6.02 -1.78
N ASN A 124 -2.82 5.95 -2.82
CA ASN A 124 -2.87 4.80 -3.72
C ASN A 124 -1.72 4.80 -4.76
N PRO A 125 -0.78 3.84 -4.74
CA PRO A 125 0.30 3.75 -5.71
C PRO A 125 -0.15 3.32 -7.12
N TYR A 126 -1.36 2.75 -7.27
CA TYR A 126 -1.93 2.42 -8.58
C TYR A 126 -2.50 3.62 -9.33
N SER A 127 -2.57 4.79 -8.69
CA SER A 127 -3.10 6.01 -9.33
C SER A 127 -2.21 6.56 -10.45
N GLY A 128 -1.03 5.99 -10.66
CA GLY A 128 -0.03 6.49 -11.62
C GLY A 128 0.64 7.80 -11.19
N LYS A 129 0.41 8.23 -9.93
CA LYS A 129 0.96 9.46 -9.37
C LYS A 129 1.89 9.14 -8.20
N PRO A 130 2.99 9.90 -8.02
CA PRO A 130 3.79 9.82 -6.82
C PRO A 130 2.94 10.00 -5.57
N THR A 131 3.04 9.07 -4.63
CA THR A 131 2.32 9.11 -3.36
C THR A 131 3.27 8.84 -2.21
N THR A 132 2.95 9.37 -1.04
CA THR A 132 3.73 9.17 0.18
C THR A 132 3.11 8.04 1.01
N ILE A 133 3.97 7.21 1.58
CA ILE A 133 3.67 6.18 2.57
C ILE A 133 4.48 6.52 3.82
N GLU A 134 3.79 6.81 4.90
CA GLU A 134 4.38 7.24 6.17
C GLU A 134 3.88 6.36 7.30
N CYS A 135 4.80 5.76 8.03
CA CYS A 135 4.51 4.87 9.15
C CYS A 135 5.16 5.41 10.40
N THR A 136 4.39 5.45 11.48
CA THR A 136 4.90 5.74 12.83
C THR A 136 4.36 4.70 13.79
N ALA A 137 5.23 4.15 14.64
CA ALA A 137 4.85 3.17 15.65
C ALA A 137 5.70 3.34 16.90
N LYS A 138 5.16 2.90 18.04
CA LYS A 138 5.87 2.85 19.32
C LYS A 138 5.64 1.49 19.97
N SER A 139 6.71 0.87 20.44
CA SER A 139 6.67 -0.22 21.40
C SER A 139 6.98 0.32 22.79
N LYS A 140 7.08 -0.56 23.79
CA LYS A 140 7.44 -0.19 25.16
C LYS A 140 8.78 0.57 25.24
N ASP A 141 9.77 0.13 24.46
CA ASP A 141 11.16 0.57 24.61
C ASP A 141 11.69 1.36 23.40
N SER A 142 10.89 1.54 22.34
CA SER A 142 11.37 2.14 21.10
C SER A 142 10.27 2.81 20.29
N ALA A 143 10.67 3.80 19.49
CA ALA A 143 9.83 4.45 18.49
C ALA A 143 10.39 4.15 17.10
N PHE A 144 9.51 4.03 16.13
CA PHE A 144 9.83 3.65 14.76
C PHE A 144 9.19 4.63 13.80
N THR A 145 9.91 5.03 12.76
CA THR A 145 9.39 5.91 11.72
C THR A 145 9.92 5.50 10.37
N GLY A 146 9.04 5.41 9.38
CA GLY A 146 9.38 5.22 7.97
C GLY A 146 8.62 6.22 7.12
N SER A 147 9.29 6.84 6.13
CA SER A 147 8.64 7.66 5.10
C SER A 147 9.23 7.32 3.74
N PHE A 148 8.34 7.02 2.80
CA PHE A 148 8.68 6.64 1.44
C PHE A 148 7.79 7.38 0.46
N LYS A 149 8.38 7.97 -0.58
CA LYS A 149 7.65 8.57 -1.69
C LYS A 149 7.81 7.70 -2.93
N THR A 150 6.70 7.14 -3.43
CA THR A 150 6.71 6.37 -4.68
C THR A 150 7.03 7.28 -5.87
N ASN A 151 7.55 6.71 -6.95
CA ASN A 151 7.86 7.46 -8.17
C ASN A 151 6.66 7.60 -9.14
N GLY A 152 5.48 7.09 -8.77
CA GLY A 152 4.28 7.12 -9.61
C GLY A 152 4.21 6.04 -10.70
N LYS A 153 5.24 5.20 -10.86
CA LYS A 153 5.13 4.01 -11.70
C LYS A 153 4.20 3.03 -11.01
N ALA A 154 3.11 2.67 -11.69
CA ALA A 154 2.19 1.66 -11.18
C ALA A 154 2.96 0.35 -10.97
N PRO A 155 2.73 -0.36 -9.85
CA PRO A 155 3.26 -1.70 -9.65
C PRO A 155 2.81 -2.60 -10.81
N PRO A 156 3.62 -3.58 -11.23
CA PRO A 156 3.19 -4.55 -12.22
C PRO A 156 1.86 -5.16 -11.78
N ALA A 157 0.88 -5.24 -12.69
CA ALA A 157 -0.33 -6.00 -12.44
C ALA A 157 0.08 -7.43 -12.10
N ASN A 158 -0.46 -8.00 -11.01
CA ASN A 158 -0.13 -9.36 -10.59
C ASN A 158 -0.61 -10.37 -11.65
N THR A 159 0.17 -10.64 -12.69
CA THR A 159 -0.14 -11.68 -13.70
C THR A 159 0.30 -13.09 -13.25
N LYS A 160 0.53 -13.31 -11.96
CA LYS A 160 0.84 -14.63 -11.42
C LYS A 160 0.02 -14.91 -10.18
N ALA A 161 -1.16 -15.52 -10.40
CA ALA A 161 -1.66 -16.51 -9.45
C ALA A 161 -0.56 -17.56 -9.23
N PRO A 162 -0.40 -18.13 -8.02
CA PRO A 162 0.49 -19.27 -7.84
C PRO A 162 -0.01 -20.39 -8.75
N SER A 163 0.75 -20.71 -9.80
CA SER A 163 0.57 -21.96 -10.53
C SER A 163 0.77 -23.08 -9.52
N LYS A 164 -0.30 -23.82 -9.23
CA LYS A 164 -0.16 -25.16 -8.66
C LYS A 164 0.76 -25.96 -9.58
N LYS A 165 1.92 -26.37 -9.07
CA LYS A 165 2.51 -27.67 -9.40
C LYS A 165 3.49 -28.08 -8.30
#